data_AF-N8V9B1-F1
#
_entry.id   AF-N8V9B1-F1
#
_cell.length_a   1.000
_cell.length_b   1.000
_cell.length_c   1.000
_cell.angle_alpha   90.00
_cell.angle_beta   90.00
_cell.angle_gamma   90.00
#
_symmetry.space_group_name_H-M   'P 1'
#
loop_
_entity.id
_entity.type
_entity.pdbx_description
1 polymer ?
#
loop_
_entity_poly.entity_id
_entity_poly.type
_entity_poly.pdbx_seq_one_letter_code
_entity_poly.pdbx_strand_id
1 'polypeptide(L)'
;MLKNKKLGCLSLLLLSPMAMAMQPLDDQSLSAMTGQDGLTVSVNISKIDFKQAAIIDNDGFSNPDATLPGKAALVMATSPGGPANIGIDFVQTFNANGSIQNSSSELFKAVIDSDAGTGTNGAFANVALTLGSDVNGLRIRPFSVYLTPDQYDPGDSTKHAISTLVGSDYTQHSIFSTGTTLKSANIKELLRVSNNIDVKFIGLTH
;
A
#
# COMPACT_ATOMS: atom_id res chain seq x y z
N MET A 1 -29.44 82.03 -3.56
CA MET A 1 -29.42 80.55 -3.70
C MET A 1 -28.15 80.01 -3.06
N LEU A 2 -28.24 79.22 -1.97
CA LEU A 2 -27.19 78.29 -1.44
C LEU A 2 -27.47 77.90 0.03
N LYS A 3 -28.60 77.22 0.36
CA LYS A 3 -28.81 76.75 1.75
C LYS A 3 -29.37 75.33 1.96
N ASN A 4 -29.84 74.65 0.92
CA ASN A 4 -30.58 73.39 1.13
C ASN A 4 -29.88 72.13 0.60
N LYS A 5 -28.60 72.20 0.21
CA LYS A 5 -27.88 71.05 -0.36
C LYS A 5 -27.13 70.19 0.66
N LYS A 6 -26.93 70.66 1.89
CA LYS A 6 -26.11 69.94 2.90
C LYS A 6 -26.90 68.98 3.82
N LEU A 7 -28.22 69.13 3.92
CA LEU A 7 -29.02 68.33 4.86
C LEU A 7 -29.48 66.98 4.28
N GLY A 8 -29.70 66.90 2.96
CA GLY A 8 -30.11 65.64 2.30
C GLY A 8 -28.99 64.60 2.23
N CYS A 9 -27.73 65.02 2.17
CA CYS A 9 -26.58 64.10 2.15
C CYS A 9 -26.39 63.41 3.51
N LEU A 10 -26.72 64.09 4.62
CA LEU A 10 -26.57 63.54 5.97
C LEU A 10 -27.63 62.48 6.26
N SER A 11 -28.86 62.66 5.77
CA SER A 11 -29.93 61.64 5.90
C SER A 11 -29.66 60.39 5.05
N LEU A 12 -28.91 60.49 3.96
CA LEU A 12 -28.59 59.33 3.10
C LEU A 12 -27.47 58.45 3.67
N LEU A 13 -26.52 59.04 4.41
CA LEU A 13 -25.46 58.31 5.11
C LEU A 13 -25.94 57.62 6.40
N LEU A 14 -26.96 58.17 7.06
CA LEU A 14 -27.48 57.63 8.33
C LEU A 14 -28.49 56.49 8.16
N LEU A 15 -29.05 56.32 6.95
CA LEU A 15 -30.01 55.26 6.61
C LEU A 15 -29.45 54.21 5.63
N SER A 16 -28.15 54.20 5.37
CA SER A 16 -27.55 53.08 4.62
C SER A 16 -27.70 51.81 5.46
N PRO A 17 -28.39 50.75 4.97
CA PRO A 17 -28.30 49.46 5.63
C PRO A 17 -26.82 49.09 5.70
N MET A 18 -26.36 48.61 6.85
CA MET A 18 -25.12 47.85 6.96
C MET A 18 -25.30 46.57 6.16
N ALA A 19 -25.34 46.70 4.83
CA ALA A 19 -25.02 45.62 3.94
C ALA A 19 -23.54 45.39 4.17
N MET A 20 -23.22 44.55 5.15
CA MET A 20 -22.00 43.79 5.10
C MET A 20 -22.07 43.07 3.76
N ALA A 21 -21.43 43.64 2.74
CA ALA A 21 -21.09 42.90 1.56
C ALA A 21 -20.25 41.75 2.12
N MET A 22 -20.83 40.55 2.20
CA MET A 22 -20.02 39.36 2.23
C MET A 22 -19.10 39.54 1.04
N GLN A 23 -17.81 39.78 1.31
CA GLN A 23 -16.81 39.82 0.27
C GLN A 23 -17.06 38.54 -0.52
N PRO A 24 -17.36 38.62 -1.84
CA PRO A 24 -17.40 37.42 -2.64
C PRO A 24 -16.04 36.79 -2.39
N LEU A 25 -16.06 35.70 -1.61
CA LEU A 25 -14.92 34.84 -1.47
C LEU A 25 -14.71 34.41 -2.91
N ASP A 26 -13.71 35.04 -3.55
CA ASP A 26 -13.56 35.02 -4.99
C ASP A 26 -13.60 33.54 -5.38
N ASP A 27 -14.65 33.11 -6.08
CA ASP A 27 -14.85 31.71 -6.42
C ASP A 27 -13.63 31.22 -7.23
N GLN A 28 -12.83 32.14 -7.79
CA GLN A 28 -11.51 31.88 -8.36
C GLN A 28 -10.46 31.50 -7.30
N SER A 29 -10.43 32.18 -6.15
CA SER A 29 -9.55 31.87 -5.02
C SER A 29 -9.98 30.60 -4.27
N LEU A 30 -11.27 30.28 -4.25
CA LEU A 30 -11.77 28.99 -3.77
C LEU A 30 -11.55 27.88 -4.80
N SER A 31 -11.77 28.12 -6.09
CA SER A 31 -11.45 27.18 -7.19
C SER A 31 -9.95 26.86 -7.25
N ALA A 32 -9.10 27.85 -7.01
CA ALA A 32 -7.65 27.66 -6.85
C ALA A 32 -7.29 26.89 -5.56
N MET A 33 -8.15 26.92 -4.54
CA MET A 33 -7.96 26.21 -3.27
C MET A 33 -8.67 24.83 -3.24
N THR A 34 -9.63 24.56 -4.13
CA THR A 34 -10.45 23.32 -4.19
C THR A 34 -10.19 22.42 -5.40
N GLY A 35 -9.02 22.52 -6.05
CA GLY A 35 -8.45 21.35 -6.75
C GLY A 35 -8.56 21.30 -8.28
N GLN A 36 -7.93 22.24 -8.98
CA GLN A 36 -7.55 22.08 -10.39
C GLN A 36 -6.05 21.86 -10.63
N ASP A 37 -5.21 22.00 -9.60
CA ASP A 37 -3.85 21.47 -9.65
C ASP A 37 -3.91 20.05 -9.11
N GLY A 38 -3.81 19.06 -10.01
CA GLY A 38 -3.90 17.64 -9.68
C GLY A 38 -3.11 17.25 -8.43
N LEU A 39 -3.70 16.38 -7.61
CA LEU A 39 -3.10 15.88 -6.39
C LEU A 39 -1.96 14.91 -6.73
N THR A 40 -0.74 15.21 -6.27
CA THR A 40 0.37 14.24 -6.29
C THR A 40 0.53 13.61 -4.91
N VAL A 41 0.41 12.29 -4.84
CA VAL A 41 0.71 11.50 -3.64
C VAL A 41 1.97 10.69 -3.88
N SER A 42 2.92 10.82 -2.96
CA SER A 42 4.21 10.12 -3.03
C SER A 42 4.47 9.32 -1.77
N VAL A 43 4.95 8.08 -1.94
CA VAL A 43 5.39 7.22 -0.83
C VAL A 43 6.89 7.00 -0.95
N ASN A 44 7.66 7.39 0.05
CA ASN A 44 9.10 7.14 0.10
C ASN A 44 9.39 5.94 1.02
N ILE A 45 9.60 4.77 0.42
CA ILE A 45 10.11 3.58 1.09
C ILE A 45 11.14 2.91 0.19
N SER A 46 12.29 2.57 0.75
CA SER A 46 13.39 1.93 0.00
C SER A 46 13.26 0.41 -0.11
N LYS A 47 12.41 -0.18 0.74
CA LYS A 47 12.19 -1.62 0.83
C LYS A 47 10.86 -1.95 1.49
N ILE A 48 10.37 -3.15 1.21
CA ILE A 48 9.23 -3.76 1.90
C ILE A 48 9.72 -5.03 2.58
N ASP A 49 9.45 -5.11 3.88
CA ASP A 49 9.86 -6.20 4.77
C ASP A 49 8.62 -6.99 5.22
N PHE A 50 8.66 -8.31 5.05
CA PHE A 50 7.67 -9.23 5.60
C PHE A 50 8.36 -10.28 6.48
N LYS A 51 7.70 -10.67 7.57
CA LYS A 51 8.11 -11.89 8.31
C LYS A 51 7.66 -13.14 7.56
N GLN A 52 6.42 -13.11 7.08
CA GLN A 52 5.82 -14.11 6.20
C GLN A 52 4.67 -13.49 5.43
N ALA A 53 4.34 -14.07 4.28
CA ALA A 53 3.14 -13.80 3.51
C ALA A 53 2.49 -15.15 3.17
N ALA A 54 1.17 -15.23 3.18
CA ALA A 54 0.46 -16.49 2.96
C ALA A 54 -0.74 -16.31 2.04
N ILE A 55 -0.95 -17.28 1.15
CA ILE A 55 -2.22 -17.47 0.46
C ILE A 55 -2.89 -18.65 1.14
N ILE A 56 -4.09 -18.42 1.67
CA ILE A 56 -4.79 -19.36 2.55
C ILE A 56 -6.01 -19.90 1.81
N ASP A 57 -6.07 -21.21 1.72
CA ASP A 57 -7.26 -21.98 1.36
C ASP A 57 -8.09 -22.19 2.64
N ASN A 58 -9.16 -21.40 2.80
CA ASN A 58 -9.89 -21.29 4.05
C ASN A 58 -10.94 -22.39 4.25
N ASP A 59 -11.54 -22.89 3.17
CA ASP A 59 -12.44 -24.04 3.18
C ASP A 59 -11.67 -25.36 3.14
N GLY A 60 -10.48 -25.37 2.55
CA GLY A 60 -9.48 -26.38 2.79
C GLY A 60 -9.72 -27.73 2.10
N PHE A 61 -8.85 -28.69 2.41
CA PHE A 61 -8.90 -30.02 1.79
C PHE A 61 -9.88 -30.94 2.52
N SER A 62 -10.99 -31.31 1.86
CA SER A 62 -12.14 -31.99 2.44
C SER A 62 -12.10 -33.52 2.44
N ASN A 63 -10.93 -34.13 2.24
CA ASN A 63 -10.80 -35.59 2.30
C ASN A 63 -10.85 -36.08 3.77
N PRO A 64 -11.86 -36.87 4.17
CA PRO A 64 -12.01 -37.34 5.55
C PRO A 64 -10.91 -38.32 6.00
N ASP A 65 -10.22 -38.97 5.05
CA ASP A 65 -9.14 -39.91 5.35
C ASP A 65 -7.76 -39.23 5.43
N ALA A 66 -7.69 -37.93 5.15
CA ALA A 66 -6.44 -37.19 5.25
C ALA A 66 -6.01 -37.02 6.71
N THR A 67 -4.71 -37.14 6.97
CA THR A 67 -4.14 -36.96 8.33
C THR A 67 -4.29 -35.53 8.84
N LEU A 68 -4.25 -34.55 7.94
CA LEU A 68 -4.39 -33.12 8.24
C LEU A 68 -5.37 -32.49 7.24
N PRO A 69 -6.68 -32.69 7.42
CA PRO A 69 -7.70 -32.12 6.55
C PRO A 69 -7.95 -30.64 6.88
N GLY A 70 -8.71 -29.98 6.01
CA GLY A 70 -9.16 -28.61 6.23
C GLY A 70 -8.14 -27.56 5.78
N LYS A 71 -8.19 -26.39 6.43
CA LYS A 71 -7.51 -25.17 6.00
C LYS A 71 -6.01 -25.37 5.84
N ALA A 72 -5.48 -24.88 4.72
CA ALA A 72 -4.07 -24.96 4.37
C ALA A 72 -3.61 -23.65 3.73
N ALA A 73 -2.29 -23.48 3.61
CA ALA A 73 -1.73 -22.31 2.97
C ALA A 73 -0.43 -22.60 2.24
N LEU A 74 -0.20 -21.79 1.21
CA LEU A 74 1.11 -21.56 0.65
C LEU A 74 1.73 -20.37 1.38
N VAL A 75 2.77 -20.62 2.17
CA VAL A 75 3.41 -19.60 3.00
C VAL A 75 4.78 -19.28 2.44
N MET A 76 4.99 -18.01 2.10
CA MET A 76 6.32 -17.46 1.83
C MET A 76 6.91 -16.94 3.13
N ALA A 77 8.08 -17.44 3.51
CA ALA A 77 8.81 -16.98 4.69
C ALA A 77 10.32 -17.19 4.48
N THR A 78 11.12 -16.83 5.47
CA THR A 78 12.57 -17.09 5.39
C THR A 78 12.88 -18.60 5.41
N SER A 79 14.01 -19.01 4.85
CA SER A 79 14.51 -20.38 4.96
C SER A 79 15.01 -20.67 6.40
N PRO A 80 15.07 -21.93 6.85
CA PRO A 80 15.69 -22.25 8.14
C PRO A 80 17.17 -21.82 8.14
N GLY A 81 17.57 -21.01 9.13
CA GLY A 81 18.90 -20.40 9.18
C GLY A 81 19.08 -19.16 8.29
N GLY A 82 18.04 -18.71 7.62
CA GLY A 82 18.02 -17.52 6.77
C GLY A 82 17.88 -16.20 7.56
N PRO A 83 17.88 -15.05 6.85
CA PRO A 83 17.68 -13.74 7.45
C PRO A 83 16.29 -13.62 8.10
N ALA A 84 16.14 -12.72 9.07
CA ALA A 84 14.89 -12.60 9.85
C ALA A 84 13.66 -12.20 9.01
N ASN A 85 13.88 -11.50 7.89
CA ASN A 85 12.82 -10.95 7.05
C ASN A 85 13.08 -11.29 5.58
N ILE A 86 11.99 -11.52 4.86
CA ILE A 86 11.95 -11.59 3.42
C ILE A 86 11.41 -10.27 2.85
N GLY A 87 11.50 -10.09 1.54
CA GLY A 87 10.78 -9.03 0.85
C GLY A 87 11.53 -8.48 -0.34
N ILE A 88 11.22 -7.22 -0.66
CA ILE A 88 11.63 -6.59 -1.90
C ILE A 88 12.36 -5.28 -1.59
N ASP A 89 13.53 -5.09 -2.19
CA ASP A 89 14.25 -3.82 -2.18
C ASP A 89 14.05 -3.12 -3.53
N PHE A 90 13.86 -1.80 -3.49
CA PHE A 90 13.71 -0.97 -4.67
C PHE A 90 15.05 -0.37 -5.03
N VAL A 91 15.57 -0.74 -6.19
CA VAL A 91 16.97 -0.58 -6.53
C VAL A 91 17.15 0.57 -7.51
N GLN A 92 18.00 1.53 -7.15
CA GLN A 92 18.51 2.54 -8.06
C GLN A 92 19.65 2.01 -8.91
N THR A 93 20.60 1.30 -8.29
CA THR A 93 21.78 0.77 -8.99
C THR A 93 22.06 -0.66 -8.54
N PHE A 94 22.19 -1.57 -9.52
CA PHE A 94 22.82 -2.87 -9.32
C PHE A 94 24.32 -2.73 -9.62
N ASN A 95 25.15 -2.89 -8.60
CA ASN A 95 26.60 -2.78 -8.76
C ASN A 95 27.20 -4.09 -9.30
N ALA A 96 28.33 -3.99 -10.00
CA ALA A 96 29.02 -5.15 -10.57
C ALA A 96 29.47 -6.19 -9.53
N ASN A 97 29.67 -5.77 -8.27
CA ASN A 97 30.02 -6.66 -7.15
C ASN A 97 28.80 -7.35 -6.50
N GLY A 98 27.60 -7.19 -7.06
CA GLY A 98 26.36 -7.79 -6.55
C GLY A 98 25.67 -7.01 -5.43
N SER A 99 26.24 -5.90 -4.95
CA SER A 99 25.55 -5.01 -4.02
C SER A 99 24.50 -4.16 -4.74
N ILE A 100 23.58 -3.57 -3.98
CA ILE A 100 22.58 -2.62 -4.49
C ILE A 100 22.74 -1.27 -3.80
N GLN A 101 22.37 -0.22 -4.53
CA GLN A 101 21.96 1.04 -3.94
C GLN A 101 20.44 1.11 -3.99
N ASN A 102 19.81 1.28 -2.83
CA ASN A 102 18.37 1.47 -2.77
C ASN A 102 18.00 2.86 -3.31
N SER A 103 16.82 2.98 -3.91
CA SER A 103 16.24 4.29 -4.22
C SER A 103 16.12 5.11 -2.93
N SER A 104 16.51 6.37 -3.02
CA SER A 104 16.38 7.35 -1.94
C SER A 104 15.17 8.28 -2.13
N SER A 105 14.47 8.15 -3.26
CA SER A 105 13.35 8.99 -3.68
C SER A 105 11.99 8.36 -3.38
N GLU A 106 10.92 8.95 -3.93
CA GLU A 106 9.58 8.38 -3.95
C GLU A 106 9.60 7.01 -4.63
N LEU A 107 9.19 5.95 -3.92
CA LEU A 107 8.99 4.64 -4.53
C LEU A 107 7.86 4.69 -5.56
N PHE A 108 6.76 5.28 -5.11
CA PHE A 108 5.49 5.26 -5.81
C PHE A 108 4.97 6.68 -5.87
N LYS A 109 4.56 7.09 -7.07
CA LYS A 109 3.94 8.37 -7.32
C LYS A 109 2.60 8.14 -7.98
N ALA A 110 1.55 8.66 -7.36
CA ALA A 110 0.24 8.79 -7.96
C ALA A 110 0.03 10.27 -8.32
N VAL A 111 -0.21 10.56 -9.60
CA VAL A 111 -0.70 11.86 -10.06
C VAL A 111 -2.18 11.71 -10.36
N ILE A 112 -3.00 12.43 -9.62
CA ILE A 112 -4.45 12.36 -9.68
C ILE A 112 -4.96 13.68 -10.19
N ASP A 113 -5.77 13.66 -11.23
CA ASP A 113 -6.44 14.85 -11.75
C ASP A 113 -7.91 14.54 -11.97
N SER A 114 -8.78 15.51 -11.68
CA SER A 114 -10.22 15.37 -11.84
C SER A 114 -10.73 16.39 -12.85
N ASP A 115 -11.42 15.91 -13.87
CA ASP A 115 -12.15 16.74 -14.82
C ASP A 115 -13.62 16.75 -14.40
N ALA A 116 -14.20 17.95 -14.29
CA ALA A 116 -15.61 18.12 -13.96
C ALA A 116 -16.54 17.54 -15.05
N GLY A 117 -16.05 17.39 -16.28
CA GLY A 117 -16.70 16.72 -17.39
C GLY A 117 -18.00 17.40 -17.82
N THR A 118 -18.02 18.04 -18.99
CA THR A 118 -19.23 18.74 -19.49
C THR A 118 -20.13 17.90 -20.41
N GLY A 119 -19.76 16.63 -20.66
CA GLY A 119 -20.48 15.70 -21.53
C GLY A 119 -21.26 14.60 -20.79
N THR A 120 -21.86 13.68 -21.55
CA THR A 120 -22.74 12.60 -21.04
C THR A 120 -22.09 11.71 -19.97
N ASN A 121 -20.77 11.58 -19.97
CA ASN A 121 -20.04 10.72 -19.02
C ASN A 121 -19.74 11.41 -17.67
N GLY A 122 -20.09 12.70 -17.52
CA GLY A 122 -19.93 13.46 -16.28
C GLY A 122 -18.48 13.62 -15.83
N ALA A 123 -18.30 13.97 -14.56
CA ALA A 123 -17.00 14.13 -13.94
C ALA A 123 -16.23 12.80 -13.87
N PHE A 124 -14.92 12.85 -14.09
CA PHE A 124 -14.04 11.68 -13.98
C PHE A 124 -12.70 12.05 -13.35
N ALA A 125 -12.06 11.06 -12.71
CA ALA A 125 -10.73 11.20 -12.15
C ALA A 125 -9.75 10.28 -12.90
N ASN A 126 -8.64 10.85 -13.34
CA ASN A 126 -7.51 10.14 -13.90
C ASN A 126 -6.49 9.88 -12.80
N VAL A 127 -5.98 8.65 -12.71
CA VAL A 127 -4.94 8.28 -11.76
C VAL A 127 -3.78 7.66 -12.52
N ALA A 128 -2.67 8.40 -12.63
CA ALA A 128 -1.43 7.90 -13.22
C ALA A 128 -0.52 7.39 -12.09
N LEU A 129 -0.15 6.11 -12.16
CA LEU A 129 0.73 5.46 -11.19
C LEU A 129 2.10 5.19 -11.82
N THR A 130 3.16 5.68 -11.19
CA THR A 130 4.54 5.42 -11.62
C THR A 130 5.40 4.99 -10.45
N LEU A 131 6.48 4.28 -10.74
CA LEU A 131 7.59 4.15 -9.80
C LEU A 131 8.40 5.45 -9.75
N GLY A 132 9.24 5.59 -8.72
CA GLY A 132 10.25 6.63 -8.62
C GLY A 132 11.12 6.70 -9.86
N SER A 133 11.47 7.92 -10.27
CA SER A 133 12.32 8.14 -11.45
C SER A 133 13.70 7.52 -11.34
N ASP A 134 14.13 7.21 -10.12
CA ASP A 134 15.40 6.57 -9.82
C ASP A 134 15.29 5.06 -9.58
N VAL A 135 14.09 4.48 -9.64
CA VAL A 135 13.90 3.02 -9.47
C VAL A 135 14.19 2.32 -10.80
N ASN A 136 15.35 1.68 -10.88
CA ASN A 136 15.82 0.95 -12.06
C ASN A 136 15.64 -0.58 -11.94
N GLY A 137 15.05 -1.05 -10.85
CA GLY A 137 14.68 -2.44 -10.70
C GLY A 137 14.28 -2.82 -9.29
N LEU A 138 14.06 -4.12 -9.10
CA LEU A 138 13.66 -4.74 -7.84
C LEU A 138 14.65 -5.85 -7.49
N ARG A 139 15.00 -5.96 -6.21
CA ARG A 139 15.66 -7.15 -5.67
C ARG A 139 14.69 -7.88 -4.76
N ILE A 140 14.38 -9.13 -5.09
CA ILE A 140 13.66 -10.04 -4.22
C ILE A 140 14.70 -10.79 -3.38
N ARG A 141 14.65 -10.61 -2.06
CA ARG A 141 15.57 -11.26 -1.12
C ARG A 141 15.29 -12.76 -1.00
N PRO A 142 16.26 -13.58 -0.55
CA PRO A 142 16.08 -15.01 -0.38
C PRO A 142 14.82 -15.34 0.43
N PHE A 143 14.09 -16.35 -0.02
CA PHE A 143 12.88 -16.83 0.65
C PHE A 143 12.67 -18.31 0.40
N SER A 144 11.81 -18.91 1.20
CA SER A 144 11.27 -20.25 1.00
C SER A 144 9.76 -20.18 0.89
N VAL A 145 9.20 -21.14 0.16
CA VAL A 145 7.77 -21.37 0.06
C VAL A 145 7.45 -22.70 0.73
N TYR A 146 6.48 -22.68 1.62
CA TYR A 146 6.07 -23.82 2.43
C TYR A 146 4.62 -24.19 2.16
N LEU A 147 4.38 -25.49 2.04
CA LEU A 147 3.05 -26.09 2.16
C LEU A 147 2.76 -26.29 3.64
N THR A 148 1.74 -25.58 4.11
CA THR A 148 1.45 -25.46 5.55
C THR A 148 0.00 -25.88 5.80
N PRO A 149 -0.26 -26.95 6.57
CA PRO A 149 -1.59 -27.18 7.14
C PRO A 149 -1.84 -26.19 8.29
N ASP A 150 -3.07 -25.73 8.51
CA ASP A 150 -3.36 -24.87 9.65
C ASP A 150 -3.15 -25.62 10.96
N GLN A 151 -3.90 -26.71 11.14
CA GLN A 151 -3.66 -27.66 12.22
C GLN A 151 -2.47 -28.52 11.81
N TYR A 152 -1.33 -28.32 12.47
CA TYR A 152 -0.08 -28.98 12.10
C TYR A 152 0.24 -30.21 12.95
N ASP A 153 -0.53 -30.42 14.02
CA ASP A 153 -0.46 -31.58 14.91
C ASP A 153 -1.77 -32.37 14.81
N PRO A 154 -1.76 -33.61 14.28
CA PRO A 154 -2.97 -34.42 14.18
C PRO A 154 -3.50 -34.89 15.55
N GLY A 155 -2.69 -34.83 16.61
CA GLY A 155 -3.07 -35.20 17.97
C GLY A 155 -3.61 -34.04 18.81
N ASP A 156 -3.46 -32.80 18.36
CA ASP A 156 -3.90 -31.60 19.09
C ASP A 156 -4.45 -30.54 18.13
N SER A 157 -5.78 -30.46 18.06
CA SER A 157 -6.52 -29.54 17.19
C SER A 157 -6.37 -28.06 17.58
N THR A 158 -5.74 -27.74 18.72
CA THR A 158 -5.47 -26.36 19.15
C THR A 158 -4.18 -25.78 18.56
N LYS A 159 -3.39 -26.61 17.87
CA LYS A 159 -2.07 -26.22 17.33
C LYS A 159 -2.19 -25.66 15.92
N HIS A 160 -2.19 -24.34 15.82
CA HIS A 160 -2.34 -23.62 14.55
C HIS A 160 -1.03 -22.97 14.02
N ALA A 161 -0.81 -23.07 12.70
CA ALA A 161 0.34 -22.49 12.00
C ALA A 161 0.00 -21.31 11.08
N ILE A 162 -1.28 -21.13 10.70
CA ILE A 162 -1.69 -20.10 9.73
C ILE A 162 -2.45 -18.98 10.44
N SER A 163 -3.66 -19.25 10.92
CA SER A 163 -4.51 -18.24 11.55
C SER A 163 -5.74 -18.86 12.22
N THR A 164 -6.17 -18.26 13.33
CA THR A 164 -7.41 -18.62 14.03
C THR A 164 -8.38 -17.44 14.02
N LEU A 165 -9.67 -17.74 13.88
CA LEU A 165 -10.76 -16.78 14.06
C LEU A 165 -11.65 -17.29 15.20
N VAL A 166 -11.69 -16.57 16.32
CA VAL A 166 -12.55 -16.90 17.47
C VAL A 166 -13.54 -15.76 17.65
N GLY A 167 -14.81 -16.02 17.31
CA GLY A 167 -15.79 -14.94 17.18
C GLY A 167 -15.36 -13.96 16.09
N SER A 168 -15.04 -12.72 16.49
CA SER A 168 -14.54 -11.67 15.58
C SER A 168 -13.02 -11.47 15.66
N ASP A 169 -12.32 -12.17 16.56
CA ASP A 169 -10.89 -11.97 16.79
C ASP A 169 -10.06 -12.83 15.86
N TYR A 170 -9.42 -12.18 14.88
CA TYR A 170 -8.47 -12.82 13.97
C TYR A 170 -7.06 -12.78 14.55
N THR A 171 -6.46 -13.94 14.77
CA THR A 171 -5.07 -14.09 15.20
C THR A 171 -4.25 -14.74 14.08
N GLN A 172 -3.28 -14.00 13.56
CA GLN A 172 -2.28 -14.54 12.63
C GLN A 172 -1.25 -15.36 13.42
N HIS A 173 -0.92 -16.55 12.92
CA HIS A 173 0.11 -17.41 13.48
C HIS A 173 1.37 -17.41 12.61
N SER A 174 2.52 -17.69 13.22
CA SER A 174 3.73 -18.00 12.48
C SER A 174 3.86 -19.49 12.20
N ILE A 175 4.48 -19.85 11.08
CA ILE A 175 4.91 -21.24 10.82
C ILE A 175 6.13 -21.65 11.65
N PHE A 176 6.80 -20.69 12.31
CA PHE A 176 7.96 -20.94 13.15
C PHE A 176 7.61 -20.98 14.64
N SER A 177 8.27 -21.87 15.38
CA SER A 177 8.17 -21.96 16.84
C SER A 177 9.09 -20.93 17.52
N THR A 178 10.32 -20.79 17.04
CA THR A 178 11.30 -19.79 17.48
C THR A 178 12.32 -19.56 16.36
N GLY A 179 12.65 -18.29 16.12
CA GLY A 179 13.51 -17.90 15.00
C GLY A 179 12.93 -18.41 13.68
N THR A 180 13.71 -19.23 12.98
CA THR A 180 13.33 -19.85 11.70
C THR A 180 13.07 -21.36 11.83
N THR A 181 12.85 -21.86 13.05
CA THR A 181 12.59 -23.29 13.29
C THR A 181 11.11 -23.57 13.04
N LEU A 182 10.78 -24.45 12.10
CA LEU A 182 9.39 -24.80 11.79
C LEU A 182 8.68 -25.41 13.02
N LYS A 183 7.41 -25.07 13.21
CA LYS A 183 6.59 -25.61 14.31
C LYS A 183 6.40 -27.12 14.26
N SER A 184 6.44 -27.70 13.06
CA SER A 184 6.18 -29.12 12.85
C SER A 184 6.86 -29.61 11.59
N ALA A 185 7.25 -30.89 11.59
CA ALA A 185 7.74 -31.59 10.42
C ALA A 185 6.65 -31.74 9.32
N ASN A 186 5.38 -31.53 9.65
CA ASN A 186 4.27 -31.57 8.68
C ASN A 186 4.22 -30.31 7.79
N ILE A 187 4.95 -29.25 8.15
CA ILE A 187 5.16 -28.09 7.29
C ILE A 187 6.31 -28.43 6.34
N LYS A 188 6.04 -28.44 5.04
CA LYS A 188 7.02 -28.87 4.03
C LYS A 188 7.50 -27.71 3.19
N GLU A 189 8.80 -27.56 3.07
CA GLU A 189 9.38 -26.64 2.11
C GLU A 189 9.17 -27.19 0.69
N LEU A 190 8.49 -26.42 -0.15
CA LEU A 190 8.26 -26.73 -1.56
C LEU A 190 9.38 -26.17 -2.42
N LEU A 191 9.79 -24.94 -2.13
CA LEU A 191 10.79 -24.21 -2.89
C LEU A 191 11.68 -23.43 -1.94
N ARG A 192 12.98 -23.44 -2.23
CA ARG A 192 13.96 -22.56 -1.59
C ARG A 192 14.65 -21.71 -2.65
N VAL A 193 14.64 -20.41 -2.44
CA VAL A 193 15.38 -19.43 -3.21
C VAL A 193 16.48 -18.88 -2.29
N SER A 194 17.69 -19.44 -2.42
CA SER A 194 18.81 -19.12 -1.52
C SER A 194 19.56 -17.82 -1.86
N ASN A 195 19.42 -17.32 -3.08
CA ASN A 195 20.06 -16.11 -3.56
C ASN A 195 19.02 -15.04 -3.87
N ASN A 196 19.47 -13.79 -4.04
CA ASN A 196 18.61 -12.72 -4.51
C ASN A 196 18.11 -13.01 -5.94
N ILE A 197 16.88 -12.59 -6.23
CA ILE A 197 16.37 -12.48 -7.61
C ILE A 197 16.35 -11.01 -7.97
N ASP A 198 17.15 -10.63 -8.96
CA ASP A 198 17.25 -9.25 -9.42
C ASP A 198 16.43 -9.07 -10.70
N VAL A 199 15.50 -8.13 -10.68
CA VAL A 199 14.69 -7.72 -11.83
C VAL A 199 15.15 -6.32 -12.23
N LYS A 200 15.89 -6.22 -13.34
CA LYS A 200 16.37 -4.94 -13.85
C LYS A 200 15.41 -4.39 -14.90
N PHE A 201 15.02 -3.14 -14.73
CA PHE A 201 14.27 -2.41 -15.74
C PHE A 201 15.24 -1.92 -16.82
N ILE A 202 14.98 -2.31 -18.07
CA ILE A 202 15.76 -1.88 -19.21
C ILE A 202 14.88 -0.88 -19.96
N GLY A 203 15.31 0.38 -19.99
CA GLY A 203 14.66 1.39 -20.83
C GLY A 203 14.87 1.03 -22.30
N LEU A 204 13.81 1.13 -23.10
CA LEU A 204 13.96 1.20 -24.55
C LEU A 204 14.62 2.54 -24.87
N THR A 205 15.89 2.53 -25.22
CA THR A 205 16.50 3.65 -25.94
C THR A 205 15.83 3.71 -27.31
N HIS A 206 14.83 4.58 -27.43
CA HIS A 206 14.27 5.01 -28.71
C HIS A 206 15.14 6.09 -29.35
#